data_AF-A0A2N2XZP4-F1
#
_entry.id   AF-A0A2N2XZP4-F1
#
_cell.length_a   1.000
_cell.length_b   1.000
_cell.length_c   1.000
_cell.angle_alpha   90.00
_cell.angle_beta   90.00
_cell.angle_gamma   90.00
#
_symmetry.space_group_name_H-M   'P 1'
#
loop_
_entity.id
_entity.type
_entity.pdbx_description
1 polymer ?
#
loop_
_entity_poly.entity_id
_entity_poly.type
_entity_poly.pdbx_seq_one_letter_code
_entity_poly.pdbx_strand_id
1 'polypeptide(L)'
;MARSQESFNKKEVRAKKEKKRKDKAAKRLDKRENTSKGGMDDMIAYVDENGMLTSTPPDPNKKKVVKAENIEISIQKRDDSLIMDPVRKGILTFYNDTKGFGFIKDTETH
;
A
#
# COMPACT_ATOMS: atom_id res chain seq x y z
N MET A 1 55.83 -33.13 -12.19
CA MET A 1 55.66 -31.70 -11.82
C MET A 1 55.61 -31.61 -10.30
N ALA A 2 56.54 -30.87 -9.69
CA ALA A 2 56.65 -30.74 -8.24
C ALA A 2 55.36 -30.12 -7.66
N ARG A 3 54.67 -30.84 -6.77
CA ARG A 3 53.52 -30.30 -6.03
C ARG A 3 54.04 -29.24 -5.07
N SER A 4 53.66 -27.97 -5.28
CA SER A 4 54.03 -26.89 -4.37
C SER A 4 53.47 -27.17 -2.97
N GLN A 5 54.33 -27.26 -1.97
CA GLN A 5 53.98 -27.43 -0.56
C GLN A 5 53.37 -26.13 -0.02
N GLU A 6 52.13 -25.85 -0.42
CA GLU A 6 51.42 -24.64 0.01
C GLU A 6 50.82 -24.85 1.41
N SER A 7 51.05 -23.91 2.34
CA SER A 7 50.57 -24.05 3.72
C SER A 7 49.04 -24.10 3.80
N PHE A 8 48.51 -24.91 4.71
CA PHE A 8 47.07 -25.15 4.88
C PHE A 8 46.26 -23.84 4.96
N ASN A 9 46.78 -22.86 5.70
CA ASN A 9 46.17 -21.53 5.85
C ASN A 9 45.99 -20.79 4.51
N LYS A 10 46.94 -20.91 3.57
CA LYS A 10 46.82 -20.27 2.24
C LYS A 10 45.74 -20.94 1.40
N LYS A 11 45.62 -22.27 1.50
CA LYS A 11 44.59 -23.05 0.79
C LYS A 11 43.18 -22.70 1.29
N GLU A 12 42.99 -22.56 2.60
CA GLU A 12 41.71 -22.17 3.19
C GLU A 12 41.28 -20.75 2.82
N VAL A 13 42.22 -19.80 2.84
CA VAL A 13 41.96 -18.41 2.43
C VAL A 13 41.56 -18.33 0.95
N ARG A 14 42.22 -19.10 0.08
CA ARG A 14 41.86 -19.17 -1.34
C ARG A 14 40.49 -19.81 -1.54
N ALA A 15 40.18 -20.91 -0.87
CA ALA A 15 38.87 -21.56 -0.93
C ALA A 15 37.74 -20.63 -0.47
N LYS A 16 37.94 -19.87 0.61
CA LYS A 16 36.96 -18.89 1.11
C LYS A 16 36.73 -17.75 0.11
N LYS A 17 37.79 -17.26 -0.55
CA LYS A 17 37.67 -16.23 -1.61
C LYS A 17 36.93 -16.77 -2.83
N GLU A 18 37.24 -18.00 -3.24
CA GLU A 18 36.58 -18.64 -4.38
C GLU A 18 35.10 -18.89 -4.11
N LYS A 19 34.75 -19.38 -2.92
CA LYS A 19 33.35 -19.55 -2.50
C LYS A 19 32.60 -18.21 -2.51
N LYS A 20 33.16 -17.16 -1.92
CA LYS A 20 32.56 -15.81 -1.96
C LYS A 20 32.36 -15.29 -3.39
N ARG A 21 33.29 -15.56 -4.30
CA ARG A 21 33.17 -15.17 -5.71
C ARG A 21 32.04 -15.93 -6.41
N LYS A 22 31.94 -17.25 -6.18
CA LYS A 22 30.85 -18.09 -6.70
C LYS A 22 29.50 -17.64 -6.15
N ASP A 23 29.39 -17.43 -4.85
CA ASP A 23 28.16 -16.96 -4.20
C ASP A 23 27.72 -15.57 -4.73
N LYS A 24 28.67 -14.66 -4.96
CA LYS A 24 28.37 -13.34 -5.52
C LYS A 24 27.95 -13.41 -6.99
N ALA A 25 28.51 -14.34 -7.76
CA ALA A 25 28.11 -14.58 -9.14
C ALA A 25 26.70 -15.18 -9.23
N ALA A 26 26.39 -16.20 -8.40
CA ALA A 26 25.06 -16.79 -8.31
C ALA A 26 24.01 -15.73 -7.94
N LYS A 27 24.23 -14.98 -6.85
CA LYS A 27 23.34 -13.88 -6.46
C LYS A 27 23.14 -12.82 -7.55
N ARG A 28 24.14 -12.59 -8.42
CA ARG A 28 24.02 -11.66 -9.54
C ARG A 28 23.18 -12.24 -10.68
N LEU A 29 23.31 -13.53 -10.97
CA LEU A 29 22.46 -14.23 -11.94
C LEU A 29 21.02 -14.30 -11.44
N ASP A 30 20.80 -14.70 -10.19
CA ASP A 30 19.47 -14.76 -9.57
C ASP A 30 18.79 -13.39 -9.62
N LYS A 31 19.53 -12.32 -9.30
CA LYS A 31 19.00 -10.96 -9.44
C LYS A 31 18.66 -10.65 -10.89
N ARG A 32 19.52 -10.94 -11.86
CA ARG A 32 19.27 -10.64 -13.27
C ARG A 32 18.05 -11.38 -13.83
N GLU A 33 17.87 -12.65 -13.46
CA GLU A 33 16.71 -13.45 -13.86
C GLU A 33 15.42 -12.94 -13.21
N ASN A 34 15.46 -12.61 -11.91
CA ASN A 34 14.26 -12.17 -11.18
C ASN A 34 13.94 -10.68 -11.31
N THR A 35 14.89 -9.81 -11.70
CA THR A 35 14.62 -8.38 -11.96
C THR A 35 13.77 -8.15 -13.20
N SER A 36 13.59 -9.17 -14.06
CA SER A 36 12.69 -9.08 -15.20
C SER A 36 11.21 -9.27 -14.82
N LYS A 37 10.91 -9.87 -13.66
CA LYS A 37 9.55 -10.17 -13.17
C LYS A 37 8.87 -8.98 -12.47
N GLY A 38 9.31 -7.77 -12.77
CA GLY A 38 8.78 -6.52 -12.21
C GLY A 38 8.46 -5.49 -13.29
N GLY A 39 8.28 -5.95 -14.54
CA GLY A 39 7.80 -5.08 -15.61
C GLY A 39 6.38 -4.60 -15.34
N MET A 40 5.99 -3.49 -15.96
CA MET A 40 4.63 -2.94 -15.88
C MET A 40 3.57 -4.02 -16.17
N ASP A 41 3.86 -4.91 -17.12
CA ASP A 41 2.96 -5.99 -17.53
C ASP A 41 2.72 -7.04 -16.44
N ASP A 42 3.69 -7.29 -15.55
CA ASP A 42 3.54 -8.23 -14.43
C ASP A 42 2.73 -7.62 -13.26
N MET A 43 2.57 -6.30 -13.23
CA MET A 43 1.75 -5.59 -12.23
C MET A 43 0.31 -5.38 -12.70
N ILE A 44 0.02 -5.58 -13.98
CA ILE A 44 -1.32 -5.40 -14.55
C ILE A 44 -2.03 -6.75 -14.58
N ALA A 45 -3.06 -6.89 -13.75
CA ALA A 45 -3.99 -8.02 -13.81
C ALA A 45 -5.30 -7.58 -14.46
N TYR A 46 -5.85 -8.42 -15.32
CA TYR A 46 -7.17 -8.18 -15.90
C TYR A 46 -8.26 -8.56 -14.91
N VAL A 47 -9.37 -7.85 -14.93
CA VAL A 47 -10.52 -8.08 -14.04
C VAL A 47 -11.71 -8.50 -14.90
N ASP A 48 -12.38 -9.59 -14.49
CA ASP A 48 -13.59 -10.08 -15.16
C ASP A 48 -14.87 -9.35 -14.68
N GLU A 49 -16.02 -9.73 -15.24
CA GLU A 49 -17.33 -9.13 -14.92
C GLU A 49 -17.75 -9.26 -13.44
N ASN A 50 -17.11 -10.16 -12.69
CA ASN A 50 -17.38 -10.49 -11.30
C ASN A 50 -16.32 -9.94 -10.34
N GLY A 51 -15.36 -9.17 -10.85
CA GLY A 51 -14.29 -8.61 -10.02
C GLY A 51 -13.15 -9.59 -9.72
N MET A 52 -13.10 -10.74 -10.41
CA MET A 52 -12.05 -11.73 -10.23
C MET A 52 -10.86 -11.43 -11.13
N LEU A 53 -9.65 -11.67 -10.61
CA LEU A 53 -8.41 -11.50 -11.36
C LEU A 53 -8.28 -12.62 -12.40
N THR A 54 -7.98 -12.24 -13.63
CA THR A 54 -7.81 -13.16 -14.77
C THR A 54 -6.53 -12.81 -15.54
N SER A 55 -5.90 -13.83 -16.14
CA SER A 55 -4.72 -13.66 -16.98
C SER A 55 -5.06 -13.25 -18.42
N THR A 56 -6.35 -13.32 -18.79
CA THR A 56 -6.83 -13.02 -20.14
C THR A 56 -7.50 -11.65 -20.18
N PRO A 57 -7.25 -10.83 -21.21
CA PRO A 57 -7.97 -9.58 -21.39
C PRO A 57 -9.50 -9.78 -21.42
N PRO A 58 -10.29 -8.86 -20.84
CA PRO A 58 -11.74 -8.99 -20.86
C PRO A 58 -12.29 -8.77 -22.28
N ASP A 59 -13.17 -9.66 -22.73
CA ASP A 59 -13.81 -9.55 -24.05
C ASP A 59 -14.65 -8.26 -24.13
N PRO A 60 -14.54 -7.47 -25.21
CA PRO A 60 -15.28 -6.20 -25.35
C PRO A 60 -16.80 -6.40 -25.39
N ASN A 61 -17.27 -7.56 -25.87
CA ASN A 61 -18.69 -7.90 -25.97
C ASN A 61 -19.33 -8.27 -24.61
N LYS A 62 -18.50 -8.54 -23.61
CA LYS A 62 -18.90 -8.94 -22.25
C LYS A 62 -18.93 -7.78 -21.25
N LYS A 63 -18.63 -6.57 -21.72
CA LYS A 63 -18.62 -5.38 -20.87
C LYS A 63 -20.05 -5.01 -20.48
N LYS A 64 -20.30 -4.86 -19.17
CA LYS A 64 -21.54 -4.32 -18.64
C LYS A 64 -21.75 -2.89 -19.17
N VAL A 65 -22.84 -2.69 -19.89
CA VAL A 65 -23.23 -1.37 -20.40
C VAL A 65 -23.79 -0.56 -19.23
N VAL A 66 -22.96 0.30 -18.64
CA VAL A 66 -23.39 1.26 -17.62
C VAL A 66 -23.93 2.50 -18.34
N LYS A 67 -25.19 2.86 -18.07
CA LYS A 67 -25.78 4.10 -18.58
C LYS A 67 -25.07 5.30 -17.95
N ALA A 68 -24.69 6.28 -18.77
CA ALA A 68 -24.00 7.48 -18.30
C ALA A 68 -24.78 8.25 -17.23
N GLU A 69 -26.12 8.20 -17.27
CA GLU A 69 -27.02 8.83 -16.29
C GLU A 69 -26.88 8.28 -14.86
N ASN A 70 -26.42 7.03 -14.70
CA ASN A 70 -26.24 6.39 -13.40
C ASN A 70 -24.84 6.57 -12.81
N ILE A 71 -23.93 7.22 -13.56
CA ILE A 71 -22.56 7.47 -13.09
C ILE A 71 -22.58 8.79 -12.32
N GLU A 72 -22.58 8.71 -11.00
CA GLU A 72 -22.40 9.89 -10.14
C GLU A 72 -20.94 10.38 -10.25
N ILE A 73 -20.71 11.39 -11.10
CA ILE A 73 -19.38 11.99 -11.32
C ILE A 73 -19.01 12.97 -10.18
N SER A 74 -20.01 13.43 -9.41
CA SER A 74 -19.77 14.36 -8.30
C SER A 74 -19.30 13.63 -7.05
N ILE A 75 -18.35 14.25 -6.35
CA ILE A 75 -18.04 13.99 -4.94
C ILE A 75 -19.35 13.80 -4.16
N GLN A 76 -19.45 12.74 -3.35
CA GLN A 76 -20.57 12.59 -2.43
C GLN A 76 -20.75 13.91 -1.69
N LYS A 77 -21.90 14.56 -1.89
CA LYS A 77 -22.25 15.74 -1.11
C LYS A 77 -22.18 15.30 0.34
N ARG A 78 -21.43 16.04 1.18
CA ARG A 78 -21.44 15.78 2.61
C ARG A 78 -22.90 15.75 3.03
N ASP A 79 -23.28 14.70 3.74
CA ASP A 79 -24.61 14.53 4.27
C ASP A 79 -25.00 15.83 5.00
N ASP A 80 -26.08 16.49 4.58
CA ASP A 80 -26.52 17.75 5.18
C ASP A 80 -26.89 17.54 6.67
N SER A 81 -27.09 16.28 7.09
CA SER A 81 -27.26 15.86 8.49
C SER A 81 -26.01 16.04 9.35
N LEU A 82 -24.82 16.23 8.76
CA LEU A 82 -23.57 16.53 9.46
C LEU A 82 -23.34 18.04 9.65
N ILE A 83 -24.15 18.88 9.00
CA ILE A 83 -24.10 20.33 9.17
C ILE A 83 -24.81 20.64 10.49
N MET A 84 -24.06 20.61 11.58
CA MET A 84 -24.61 20.97 12.88
C MET A 84 -24.97 22.46 12.89
N ASP A 85 -26.14 22.79 13.41
CA ASP A 85 -26.62 24.18 13.44
C ASP A 85 -25.64 25.08 14.21
N PRO A 86 -25.31 26.27 13.68
CA PRO A 86 -24.37 27.20 14.33
C PRO A 86 -24.86 27.74 15.68
N VAL A 87 -26.18 27.72 15.94
CA VAL A 87 -26.80 28.24 17.16
C VAL A 87 -27.32 27.09 17.98
N ARG A 88 -26.59 26.71 19.03
CA ARG A 88 -27.02 25.67 19.97
C ARG A 88 -27.50 26.24 21.29
N LYS A 89 -28.41 25.50 21.92
CA LYS A 89 -28.94 25.82 23.24
C LYS A 89 -28.43 24.79 24.24
N GLY A 90 -28.22 25.22 25.47
CA GLY A 90 -27.63 24.39 26.50
C GLY A 90 -27.89 24.93 27.90
N ILE A 91 -27.57 24.12 28.90
CA ILE A 91 -27.70 24.48 30.32
C ILE A 91 -26.31 24.81 30.86
N LEU A 92 -26.18 25.98 31.49
CA LEU A 92 -24.95 26.41 32.15
C LEU A 92 -24.71 25.54 33.39
N THR A 93 -23.68 24.68 33.34
CA THR A 93 -23.37 23.76 34.45
C THR A 93 -22.46 24.36 35.50
N PHE A 94 -21.54 25.20 35.05
CA PHE A 94 -20.57 25.84 35.92
C PHE A 94 -20.09 27.11 35.26
N TYR A 95 -19.92 28.16 36.03
CA TYR A 95 -19.30 29.41 35.60
C TYR A 95 -18.51 30.00 36.75
N ASN A 96 -17.31 30.47 36.46
CA ASN A 96 -16.43 31.12 37.41
C ASN A 96 -16.23 32.58 37.03
N ASP A 97 -16.86 33.49 37.77
CA ASP A 97 -16.79 34.95 37.54
C ASP A 97 -15.37 35.50 37.63
N THR A 98 -14.54 34.95 38.52
CA THR A 98 -13.17 35.45 38.74
C THR A 98 -12.19 35.05 37.63
N LYS A 99 -12.43 33.91 36.98
CA LYS A 99 -11.55 33.36 35.94
C LYS A 99 -12.16 33.43 34.53
N GLY A 100 -13.42 33.84 34.40
CA GLY A 100 -14.10 34.08 33.12
C GLY A 100 -14.33 32.83 32.27
N PHE A 101 -14.41 31.65 32.88
CA PHE A 101 -14.69 30.41 32.15
C PHE A 101 -15.79 29.60 32.82
N GLY A 102 -16.44 28.76 32.02
CA GLY A 102 -17.51 27.87 32.45
C GLY A 102 -17.77 26.77 31.45
N PHE A 103 -18.68 25.87 31.79
CA PHE A 103 -19.08 24.75 30.95
C PHE A 103 -20.59 24.79 30.71
N ILE A 104 -20.99 24.59 29.46
CA ILE A 104 -22.39 24.48 29.05
C ILE A 104 -22.59 23.04 28.58
N LYS A 105 -23.62 22.37 29.09
CA LYS A 105 -24.07 21.08 28.55
C LYS A 105 -25.03 21.35 27.41
N ASP A 106 -24.72 20.80 26.23
CA ASP A 106 -25.57 20.88 25.05
C ASP A 106 -26.85 20.07 25.27
N THR A 107 -27.99 20.53 24.74
CA THR A 107 -29.25 19.77 24.80
C THR A 107 -29.32 18.68 23.74
N GLU A 108 -28.59 18.84 22.64
CA GLU A 108 -28.64 17.91 21.50
C GLU A 108 -27.62 16.76 21.63
N THR A 109 -26.50 17.02 22.30
CA THR A 109 -25.44 16.04 22.55
C THR A 109 -25.25 15.94 24.06
N HIS A 110 -25.90 14.95 24.69
CA HIS A 110 -25.93 14.74 26.15
C HIS A 110 -24.54 14.55 26.78
#